data_AF-A0A655DBV7-F1
#
_entry.id   AF-A0A655DBV7-F1
#
_cell.length_a   1.000
_cell.length_b   1.000
_cell.length_c   1.000
_cell.angle_alpha   90.00
_cell.angle_beta   90.00
_cell.angle_gamma   90.00
#
_symmetry.space_group_name_H-M   'P 1'
#
loop_
_entity.id
_entity.type
_entity.pdbx_description
1 polymer ?
#
loop_
_entity_poly.entity_id
_entity_poly.type
_entity_poly.pdbx_seq_one_letter_code
_entity_poly.pdbx_strand_id
1 'polypeptide(L)'
;MHQDNLATGRSPEERMETLIVSALQPVIQALEATGDINAKLIWSNTGYLINWYLTEMKPLLGEALLATLRQRCFFEKQLSDGQDNPLWRTVVMRDGLLVRRTCCQRYRLPDVQQCGDCTLK
;
A
#
# COMPACT_ATOMS: atom_id res chain seq x y z
N MET A 1 1.04 0.77 23.45
CA MET A 1 0.94 1.49 22.16
C MET A 1 0.67 2.94 22.45
N HIS A 2 1.42 3.89 21.88
CA HIS A 2 1.08 5.31 21.99
C HIS A 2 0.05 5.63 20.91
N GLN A 3 -1.14 6.07 21.32
CA GLN A 3 -2.15 6.56 20.38
C GLN A 3 -1.69 7.88 19.80
N ASP A 4 -1.76 7.99 18.47
CA ASP A 4 -1.63 9.28 17.81
C ASP A 4 -2.97 10.03 17.97
N ASN A 5 -3.00 10.92 18.95
CA ASN A 5 -4.18 11.72 19.27
C ASN A 5 -4.57 12.67 18.13
N LEU A 6 -3.64 13.07 17.26
CA LEU A 6 -3.92 13.93 16.11
C LEU A 6 -4.59 13.16 14.98
N ALA A 7 -4.21 11.89 14.79
CA ALA A 7 -4.85 11.01 13.82
C ALA A 7 -6.20 10.46 14.32
N THR A 8 -6.38 10.32 15.64
CA THR A 8 -7.58 9.68 16.21
C THR A 8 -8.88 10.47 15.92
N GLY A 9 -8.79 11.79 15.78
CA GLY A 9 -9.93 12.65 15.42
C GLY A 9 -10.23 12.76 13.92
N ARG A 10 -9.41 12.14 13.06
CA ARG A 10 -9.52 12.23 11.59
C ARG A 10 -10.40 11.12 11.03
N SER A 11 -10.91 11.31 9.81
CA SER A 11 -11.59 10.24 9.10
C SER A 11 -10.65 9.05 8.85
N PRO A 12 -11.17 7.82 8.69
CA PRO A 12 -10.34 6.66 8.34
C PRO A 12 -9.45 6.88 7.11
N GLU A 13 -9.93 7.60 6.11
CA GLU A 13 -9.22 7.97 4.88
C GLU A 13 -8.06 8.91 5.17
N GLU A 14 -8.31 9.98 5.93
CA GLU A 14 -7.29 10.93 6.36
C GLU A 14 -6.23 10.26 7.24
N ARG A 15 -6.62 9.26 8.06
CA ARG A 15 -5.68 8.44 8.84
C ARG A 15 -4.79 7.59 7.94
N MET A 16 -5.34 7.01 6.88
CA MET A 16 -4.55 6.28 5.89
C MET A 16 -3.57 7.21 5.15
N GLU A 17 -4.02 8.40 4.76
CA GLU A 17 -3.13 9.39 4.14
C GLU A 17 -2.03 9.84 5.10
N THR A 18 -2.36 10.03 6.37
CA THR A 18 -1.37 10.36 7.41
C THR A 18 -0.33 9.25 7.54
N LEU A 19 -0.75 7.98 7.54
CA LEU A 19 0.17 6.83 7.53
C LEU A 19 1.07 6.85 6.28
N ILE A 20 0.51 7.09 5.10
CA ILE A 20 1.24 7.12 3.83
C ILE A 20 2.28 8.23 3.85
N VAL A 21 1.88 9.47 4.15
CA VAL A 21 2.73 10.66 4.00
C VAL A 21 3.68 10.83 5.17
N SER A 22 3.21 10.64 6.40
CA SER A 22 3.99 10.98 7.60
C SER A 22 4.87 9.82 8.08
N ALA A 23 4.50 8.56 7.80
CA ALA A 23 5.24 7.39 8.29
C ALA A 23 5.95 6.63 7.18
N LEU A 24 5.25 6.29 6.08
CA LEU A 24 5.81 5.43 5.04
C LEU A 24 6.72 6.18 4.06
N GLN A 25 6.27 7.33 3.57
CA GLN A 25 6.98 8.09 2.55
C GLN A 25 8.40 8.51 2.97
N PRO A 26 8.67 9.02 4.20
CA PRO A 26 10.03 9.39 4.60
C PRO A 26 10.97 8.19 4.65
N VAL A 27 10.47 7.03 5.11
CA VAL A 27 11.26 5.79 5.15
C VAL A 27 11.59 5.32 3.73
N ILE A 28 10.61 5.34 2.83
CA ILE A 28 10.82 4.92 1.43
C ILE A 28 11.77 5.87 0.70
N GLN A 29 11.69 7.18 0.95
CA GLN A 29 12.63 8.17 0.41
C GLN A 29 14.05 7.93 0.92
N ALA A 30 14.23 7.61 2.21
CA ALA A 30 15.53 7.29 2.78
C ALA A 30 16.12 6.00 2.18
N LEU A 31 15.29 4.99 1.93
CA LEU A 31 15.71 3.75 1.27
C LEU A 31 16.06 3.97 -0.20
N GLU A 32 15.28 4.76 -0.94
CA GLU A 32 15.60 5.08 -2.33
C GLU A 32 16.90 5.88 -2.47
N ALA A 33 17.20 6.74 -1.49
CA ALA A 33 18.43 7.52 -1.46
C ALA A 33 19.71 6.66 -1.35
N THR A 34 19.62 5.38 -0.95
CA THR A 34 20.79 4.48 -0.97
C THR A 34 21.15 4.04 -2.39
N GLY A 35 20.21 4.10 -3.34
CA GLY A 35 20.39 3.67 -4.72
C GLY A 35 20.28 2.15 -4.94
N ASP A 36 20.14 1.36 -3.87
CA ASP A 36 20.10 -0.11 -3.97
C ASP A 36 18.75 -0.64 -4.46
N ILE A 37 17.67 0.10 -4.21
CA ILE A 37 16.31 -0.31 -4.50
C ILE A 37 15.45 0.87 -5.01
N ASN A 38 14.66 0.60 -6.04
CA ASN A 38 13.78 1.59 -6.66
C ASN A 38 12.51 1.81 -5.81
N ALA A 39 12.11 3.07 -5.53
CA ALA A 39 10.93 3.32 -4.72
C ALA A 39 9.64 2.73 -5.30
N LYS A 40 9.50 2.62 -6.64
CA LYS A 40 8.33 1.98 -7.26
C LYS A 40 8.20 0.52 -6.85
N LEU A 41 9.31 -0.19 -6.67
CA LEU A 41 9.29 -1.58 -6.17
C LEU A 41 8.88 -1.62 -4.71
N ILE A 42 9.37 -0.70 -3.89
CA ILE A 42 9.00 -0.61 -2.47
C ILE A 42 7.51 -0.28 -2.33
N TRP A 43 7.00 0.74 -3.03
CA TRP A 43 5.58 1.09 -3.03
C TRP A 43 4.69 -0.01 -3.58
N SER A 44 5.12 -0.74 -4.62
CA SER A 44 4.41 -1.92 -5.11
C SER A 44 4.25 -2.99 -4.02
N ASN A 45 5.33 -3.26 -3.27
CA ASN A 45 5.31 -4.21 -2.15
C ASN A 45 4.44 -3.71 -0.99
N THR A 46 4.57 -2.44 -0.62
CA THR A 46 3.78 -1.78 0.44
C THR A 46 2.29 -1.80 0.12
N GLY A 47 1.90 -1.45 -1.11
CA GLY A 47 0.50 -1.43 -1.51
C GLY A 47 -0.15 -2.82 -1.49
N TYR A 48 0.60 -3.87 -1.81
CA TYR A 48 0.11 -5.24 -1.61
C TYR A 48 -0.11 -5.56 -0.13
N LEU A 49 0.85 -5.23 0.74
CA LEU A 49 0.74 -5.51 2.17
C LEU A 49 -0.45 -4.76 2.78
N ILE A 50 -0.64 -3.49 2.42
CA ILE A 50 -1.81 -2.72 2.85
C ILE A 50 -3.11 -3.38 2.37
N ASN A 51 -3.20 -3.79 1.10
CA ASN A 51 -4.40 -4.47 0.62
C ASN A 51 -4.65 -5.80 1.37
N TRP A 52 -3.60 -6.58 1.62
CA TRP A 52 -3.71 -7.83 2.39
C TRP A 52 -4.22 -7.54 3.80
N TYR A 53 -3.60 -6.62 4.54
CA TYR A 53 -4.04 -6.24 5.87
C TYR A 53 -5.47 -5.69 5.91
N LEU A 54 -5.86 -4.85 4.96
CA LEU A 54 -7.25 -4.37 4.85
C LEU A 54 -8.24 -5.53 4.65
N THR A 55 -7.83 -6.58 3.91
CA THR A 55 -8.63 -7.80 3.74
C THR A 55 -8.78 -8.55 5.06
N GLU A 56 -7.69 -8.75 5.81
CA GLU A 56 -7.71 -9.39 7.13
C GLU A 56 -8.57 -8.60 8.13
N MET A 57 -8.59 -7.27 8.02
CA MET A 57 -9.39 -6.39 8.87
C MET A 57 -10.86 -6.30 8.48
N LYS A 58 -11.30 -6.97 7.40
CA LYS A 58 -12.70 -6.96 6.94
C LYS A 58 -13.72 -7.22 8.07
N PRO A 59 -13.53 -8.20 8.99
CA PRO A 59 -14.48 -8.45 10.08
C PRO A 59 -14.64 -7.29 11.05
N LEU A 60 -13.63 -6.42 11.17
CA LEU A 60 -13.63 -5.26 12.06
C LEU A 60 -14.14 -4.00 11.37
N LEU A 61 -13.80 -3.83 10.09
CA LEU A 61 -14.12 -2.62 9.32
C LEU A 61 -15.52 -2.67 8.69
N GLY A 62 -16.02 -3.86 8.36
CA GLY A 62 -17.18 -4.03 7.50
C GLY A 62 -16.90 -3.71 6.04
N GLU A 63 -17.82 -4.08 5.15
CA GLU A 63 -17.59 -4.00 3.70
C GLU A 63 -17.51 -2.56 3.17
N ALA A 64 -18.38 -1.68 3.65
CA ALA A 64 -18.47 -0.31 3.16
C ALA A 64 -17.19 0.50 3.45
N LEU A 65 -16.66 0.41 4.68
CA LEU A 65 -15.44 1.09 5.05
C LEU A 65 -14.23 0.48 4.32
N LEU A 66 -14.16 -0.85 4.22
CA LEU A 66 -13.11 -1.52 3.44
C LEU A 66 -13.08 -1.06 1.98
N ALA A 67 -14.24 -0.95 1.34
CA ALA A 67 -14.35 -0.45 -0.03
C ALA A 67 -13.84 0.99 -0.15
N THR A 68 -14.23 1.84 0.80
CA THR A 68 -13.81 3.25 0.86
C THR A 68 -12.29 3.38 1.03
N LEU A 69 -11.68 2.63 1.95
CA LEU A 69 -10.24 2.64 2.16
C LEU A 69 -9.47 2.13 0.94
N ARG A 70 -9.97 1.07 0.27
CA ARG A 70 -9.36 0.57 -0.97
C ARG A 70 -9.46 1.57 -2.10
N GLN A 71 -10.62 2.22 -2.25
CA GLN A 71 -10.83 3.29 -3.23
C GLN A 71 -9.79 4.38 -3.02
N ARG A 72 -9.68 4.87 -1.78
CA ARG A 72 -8.73 5.93 -1.42
C ARG A 72 -7.28 5.53 -1.65
N CYS A 73 -6.89 4.33 -1.23
CA CYS A 73 -5.50 3.89 -1.31
C CYS A 73 -5.07 3.58 -2.76
N PHE A 74 -5.90 2.91 -3.55
CA PHE A 74 -5.42 2.24 -4.77
C PHE A 74 -5.98 2.79 -6.08
N PHE A 75 -7.10 3.52 -6.02
CA PHE A 75 -7.83 3.94 -7.23
C PHE A 75 -7.82 5.45 -7.45
N GLU A 76 -7.56 6.23 -6.41
CA GLU A 76 -7.43 7.69 -6.52
C GLU A 76 -5.99 8.11 -6.78
N LYS A 77 -5.81 8.95 -7.79
CA LYS A 77 -4.47 9.38 -8.24
C LYS A 77 -3.82 10.37 -7.28
N GLN A 78 -4.61 11.13 -6.54
CA GLN A 78 -4.13 12.20 -5.66
C GLN A 78 -4.66 12.04 -4.24
N LEU A 79 -3.83 12.44 -3.29
CA LEU A 79 -4.15 12.60 -1.87
C LEU A 79 -5.00 13.87 -1.65
N SER A 80 -5.45 14.14 -0.42
CA SER A 80 -6.47 15.14 -0.12
C SER A 80 -5.91 16.55 -0.27
N ASP A 81 -4.60 16.66 -0.14
CA ASP A 81 -3.81 17.86 -0.35
C ASP A 81 -3.39 18.07 -1.81
N GLY A 82 -3.77 17.17 -2.72
CA GLY A 82 -3.44 17.24 -4.15
C GLY A 82 -2.10 16.62 -4.56
N GLN A 83 -1.31 16.11 -3.61
CA GLN A 83 -0.08 15.36 -3.94
C GLN A 83 -0.39 14.06 -4.66
N ASP A 84 0.53 13.55 -5.49
CA ASP A 84 0.40 12.24 -6.12
C ASP A 84 0.33 11.14 -5.05
N ASN A 85 -0.65 10.24 -5.17
CA ASN A 85 -0.79 9.10 -4.29
C ASN A 85 0.21 8.00 -4.69
N PRO A 86 1.20 7.66 -3.84
CA PRO A 86 2.21 6.66 -4.19
C PRO A 86 1.67 5.23 -4.22
N LEU A 87 0.49 4.97 -3.63
CA LEU A 87 -0.20 3.68 -3.69
C LEU A 87 -1.11 3.54 -4.93
N TRP A 88 -1.27 4.60 -5.72
CA TRP A 88 -2.13 4.57 -6.89
C TRP A 88 -1.70 3.45 -7.85
N ARG A 89 -2.63 2.52 -8.10
CA ARG A 89 -2.44 1.35 -8.98
C ARG A 89 -1.25 0.46 -8.62
N THR A 90 -0.80 0.42 -7.37
CA THR A 90 0.16 -0.61 -6.91
C THR A 90 -0.47 -2.01 -6.92
N VAL A 91 -1.78 -2.06 -6.67
CA VAL A 91 -2.65 -3.21 -6.90
C VAL A 91 -3.75 -2.85 -7.89
N VAL A 92 -4.28 -3.83 -8.61
CA VAL A 92 -5.28 -3.68 -9.67
C VAL A 92 -6.30 -4.81 -9.62
N MET A 93 -7.51 -4.57 -10.10
CA MET A 93 -8.51 -5.61 -10.28
C MET A 93 -8.12 -6.55 -11.44
N ARG A 94 -8.11 -7.85 -11.18
CA ARG A 94 -8.04 -8.94 -12.19
C ARG A 94 -8.93 -10.07 -11.72
N ASP A 95 -9.81 -10.56 -12.59
CA ASP A 95 -10.72 -11.67 -12.30
C ASP A 95 -11.52 -11.51 -10.99
N GLY A 96 -11.95 -10.28 -10.69
CA GLY A 96 -12.69 -9.95 -9.47
C GLY A 96 -11.84 -9.85 -8.21
N LEU A 97 -10.52 -10.03 -8.30
CA LEU A 97 -9.59 -9.94 -7.18
C LEU A 97 -8.65 -8.75 -7.30
N LEU A 98 -8.31 -8.14 -6.16
CA LEU A 98 -7.32 -7.07 -6.09
C LEU A 98 -5.92 -7.70 -5.97
N VAL A 99 -5.13 -7.63 -7.03
CA VAL A 99 -3.83 -8.30 -7.14
C VAL A 99 -2.69 -7.31 -7.40
N ARG A 100 -1.45 -7.73 -7.17
CA ARG A 100 -0.26 -6.91 -7.48
C ARG A 100 -0.23 -6.56 -8.97
N ARG A 101 0.06 -5.29 -9.28
CA ARG A 101 0.26 -4.86 -10.67
C ARG A 101 1.61 -5.34 -11.24
N THR A 102 2.64 -5.38 -10.38
CA THR A 102 4.02 -5.66 -10.75
C THR A 102 4.63 -6.72 -9.84
N CYS A 103 5.63 -7.44 -10.35
CA CYS A 103 6.36 -8.46 -9.59
C CYS A 103 7.10 -7.87 -8.38
N CYS A 104 7.05 -8.58 -7.24
CA CYS A 104 7.76 -8.21 -6.02
C CYS A 104 9.28 -8.40 -6.06
N GLN A 105 9.79 -9.08 -7.10
CA GLN A 105 11.19 -9.45 -7.27
C GLN A 105 11.78 -10.36 -6.16
N ARG A 106 10.94 -11.01 -5.35
CA ARG A 106 11.36 -11.95 -4.30
C ARG A 106 12.33 -13.03 -4.80
N TYR A 107 12.15 -13.48 -6.04
CA TYR A 107 13.00 -14.49 -6.68
C TYR A 107 14.46 -14.03 -6.91
N ARG A 108 14.75 -12.73 -6.78
CA ARG A 108 16.13 -12.20 -6.88
C ARG A 108 16.93 -12.40 -5.58
N LEU A 109 16.27 -12.80 -4.50
CA LEU A 109 16.95 -13.12 -3.24
C LEU A 109 17.56 -14.53 -3.32
N PRO A 110 18.81 -14.71 -2.84
CA PRO A 110 19.44 -16.03 -2.81
C PRO A 110 18.59 -17.06 -2.07
N ASP A 111 18.40 -18.23 -2.68
CA ASP A 111 17.67 -19.36 -2.12
C ASP A 111 16.18 -19.10 -1.78
N VAL A 112 15.57 -18.03 -2.31
CA VAL A 112 14.16 -17.71 -2.08
C VAL A 112 13.31 -18.00 -3.32
N GLN A 113 12.27 -18.81 -3.12
CA GLN A 113 11.30 -19.14 -4.16
C GLN A 113 10.43 -17.94 -4.57
N GLN A 114 9.84 -18.03 -5.77
CA GLN A 114 8.86 -17.05 -6.25
C GLN A 114 7.67 -16.90 -5.28
N CYS A 115 7.05 -15.73 -5.24
CA CYS A 115 5.81 -15.54 -4.49
C CYS A 115 4.62 -16.19 -5.21
N GLY A 116 3.60 -16.61 -4.46
CA GLY A 116 2.37 -17.18 -5.03
C GLY A 116 1.65 -16.22 -6.00
N ASP A 117 1.75 -14.92 -5.72
CA ASP A 117 1.14 -13.82 -6.48
C ASP A 117 2.08 -13.23 -7.56
N CYS A 118 3.04 -14.02 -8.05
CA CYS A 118 4.00 -13.54 -9.05
C CYS A 118 3.30 -13.25 -10.38
N THR A 119 3.54 -12.05 -10.95
CA THR A 119 2.97 -11.61 -12.22
C THR A 119 3.80 -12.01 -13.45
N LEU A 120 4.91 -12.74 -13.26
CA LEU A 120 5.83 -13.15 -14.32
C LEU A 120 5.67 -14.63 -14.71
N LYS A 121 4.52 -15.23 -14.37
CA LYS A 121 4.18 -16.60 -14.77
C LYS A 121 3.99 -16.68 -16.29
#